data_AF-A0A8C2BXR5-F1
#
_entry.id   AF-A0A8C2BXR5-F1
#
_cell.length_a   1.000
_cell.length_b   1.000
_cell.length_c   1.000
_cell.angle_alpha   90.00
_cell.angle_beta   90.00
_cell.angle_gamma   90.00
#
_symmetry.space_group_name_H-M   'P 1'
#
loop_
_entity.id
_entity.type
_entity.pdbx_description
1 polymer ?
#
loop_
_entity_poly.entity_id
_entity_poly.type
_entity_poly.pdbx_seq_one_letter_code
_entity_poly.pdbx_strand_id
1 'polypeptide(L)'
;MAELLRLLLSVAEKAANVARVCRQEAPLFELLVQEKTGVDKNKKFVQDFKTLADVLIQEMIRHDVCAKFPELTGFIHGEESNKFKNGLGKLPQEQL
;
A
#
# COMPACT_ATOMS: atom_id res chain seq x y z
N MET A 1 14.28 18.07 14.77
CA MET A 1 13.62 18.45 13.49
C MET A 1 14.33 17.88 12.26
N ALA A 2 15.64 18.09 12.09
CA ALA A 2 16.38 17.61 10.90
C ALA A 2 16.30 16.09 10.68
N GLU A 3 16.31 15.30 11.76
CA GLU A 3 16.24 13.83 11.66
C GLU A 3 14.88 13.30 11.20
N LEU A 4 13.78 13.96 11.61
CA LEU A 4 12.45 13.60 11.13
C LEU A 4 12.34 13.91 9.63
N LEU A 5 12.77 15.09 9.20
CA LEU A 5 12.74 15.46 7.77
C LEU A 5 13.62 14.53 6.92
N ARG A 6 14.82 14.18 7.38
CA ARG A 6 15.70 13.20 6.72
C ARG A 6 15.04 11.84 6.58
N LEU A 7 14.37 11.38 7.64
CA LEU A 7 13.62 10.13 7.59
C LEU A 7 12.49 10.22 6.56
N LEU A 8 11.69 11.28 6.60
CA LEU A 8 10.57 11.49 5.67
C LEU A 8 11.03 11.50 4.21
N LEU A 9 12.17 12.14 3.90
CA LEU A 9 12.76 12.09 2.56
C LEU A 9 13.20 10.66 2.18
N SER A 10 13.82 9.93 3.10
CA SER A 10 14.24 8.55 2.85
C SER A 10 13.07 7.60 2.60
N VAL A 11 12.01 7.69 3.41
CA VAL A 11 10.82 6.82 3.24
C VAL A 11 9.99 7.23 2.03
N ALA A 12 9.99 8.51 1.64
CA ALA A 12 9.38 8.97 0.41
C ALA A 12 10.09 8.39 -0.82
N GLU A 13 11.42 8.35 -0.84
CA GLU A 13 12.17 7.72 -1.94
C GLU A 13 11.96 6.19 -1.96
N LYS A 14 11.86 5.55 -0.79
CA LYS A 14 11.48 4.13 -0.69
C LYS A 14 10.07 3.87 -1.26
N ALA A 15 9.10 4.72 -0.95
CA ALA A 15 7.76 4.66 -1.52
C ALA A 15 7.77 4.87 -3.04
N ALA A 16 8.56 5.83 -3.54
CA ALA A 16 8.72 6.06 -4.96
C ALA A 16 9.34 4.84 -5.68
N ASN A 17 10.30 4.15 -5.05
CA ASN A 17 10.86 2.91 -5.58
C ASN A 17 9.81 1.80 -5.69
N VAL A 18 8.96 1.60 -4.68
CA VAL A 18 7.85 0.64 -4.77
C VAL A 18 6.90 1.00 -5.92
N ALA A 19 6.51 2.27 -6.03
CA ALA A 19 5.65 2.74 -7.11
C ALA A 19 6.28 2.53 -8.51
N ARG A 20 7.60 2.73 -8.64
CA ARG A 20 8.33 2.46 -9.90
C ARG A 20 8.30 0.97 -10.23
N VAL A 21 8.60 0.09 -9.26
CA VAL A 21 8.58 -1.37 -9.45
C VAL A 21 7.20 -1.85 -9.87
N CYS A 22 6.13 -1.35 -9.25
CA CYS A 22 4.75 -1.65 -9.66
C CYS A 22 4.44 -1.30 -11.12
N ARG A 23 5.18 -0.35 -11.73
CA ARG A 23 5.00 0.05 -13.14
C ARG A 23 6.01 -0.57 -14.10
N GLN A 24 7.20 -0.94 -13.61
CA GLN A 24 8.29 -1.46 -14.44
C GLN A 24 8.21 -2.97 -14.63
N GLU A 25 7.76 -3.69 -13.60
CA GLU A 25 7.62 -5.14 -13.66
C GLU A 25 6.32 -5.50 -14.40
N ALA A 26 6.46 -6.15 -15.57
CA ALA A 26 5.32 -6.49 -16.42
C ALA A 26 4.17 -7.18 -15.67
N PRO A 27 4.40 -8.17 -14.78
CA PRO A 27 3.32 -8.80 -14.03
C PRO A 27 2.60 -7.86 -13.06
N LEU A 28 3.32 -6.90 -12.46
CA LEU A 28 2.72 -5.93 -11.53
C LEU A 28 2.00 -4.82 -12.29
N PHE A 29 2.54 -4.41 -13.43
CA PHE A 29 1.92 -3.43 -14.30
C PHE A 29 0.60 -3.96 -14.89
N GLU A 30 0.54 -5.22 -15.29
CA GLU A 30 -0.70 -5.87 -15.73
C GLU A 30 -1.77 -5.85 -14.63
N LEU A 31 -1.39 -6.14 -13.38
CA LEU A 31 -2.31 -6.05 -12.23
C LEU A 31 -2.75 -4.60 -11.94
N LEU A 32 -1.87 -3.63 -12.16
CA LEU A 32 -2.16 -2.20 -11.98
C LEU A 32 -3.10 -1.65 -13.05
N VAL A 33 -3.00 -2.13 -14.30
CA VAL A 33 -3.73 -1.61 -15.48
C VAL A 33 -5.02 -2.38 -15.77
N GLN A 34 -5.33 -3.44 -15.04
CA GLN A 34 -6.61 -4.18 -15.12
C GLN A 34 -7.84 -3.37 -14.63
N GLU A 35 -7.98 -2.12 -15.08
CA GLU A 35 -9.19 -1.31 -14.92
C GLU A 35 -10.36 -1.90 -15.72
N LYS A 36 -11.37 -2.39 -15.00
CA LYS A 36 -12.82 -2.44 -15.30
C LYS A 36 -13.29 -2.40 -16.77
N THR A 37 -12.76 -3.23 -17.66
CA THR A 37 -13.39 -3.45 -18.98
C THR A 37 -14.45 -4.55 -18.88
N GLY A 38 -15.73 -4.19 -18.77
CA GLY A 38 -16.84 -5.11 -19.03
C GLY A 38 -18.05 -5.04 -18.08
N VAL A 39 -19.16 -5.62 -18.53
CA VAL A 39 -20.48 -5.69 -17.86
C VAL A 39 -20.44 -6.52 -16.56
N ASP A 40 -19.35 -7.26 -16.33
CA ASP A 40 -19.09 -8.05 -15.12
C ASP A 40 -18.46 -7.23 -13.98
N LYS A 41 -19.19 -6.22 -13.50
CA LYS A 41 -18.88 -5.46 -12.27
C LYS A 41 -18.86 -6.31 -10.99
N ASN A 42 -19.09 -7.63 -11.09
CA ASN A 42 -19.27 -8.54 -9.96
C ASN A 42 -18.07 -9.44 -9.62
N LYS A 43 -16.94 -9.37 -10.34
CA LYS A 43 -15.68 -9.98 -9.84
C LYS A 43 -14.88 -8.95 -9.05
N LYS A 44 -15.42 -8.55 -7.89
CA LYS A 44 -14.94 -7.50 -6.98
C LYS A 44 -13.51 -7.67 -6.41
N PHE A 45 -12.78 -8.73 -6.73
CA PHE A 45 -11.63 -9.14 -5.91
C PHE A 45 -10.29 -9.28 -6.65
N VAL A 46 -10.26 -9.22 -7.98
CA VAL A 46 -9.00 -9.17 -8.75
C VAL A 46 -8.61 -7.71 -9.10
N GLN A 47 -9.54 -6.77 -8.89
CA GLN A 47 -9.46 -5.38 -9.35
C GLN A 47 -8.84 -4.38 -8.37
N ASP A 48 -8.33 -4.78 -7.21
CA ASP A 48 -7.90 -3.84 -6.16
C ASP A 48 -6.39 -3.81 -5.93
N PHE A 49 -5.60 -4.14 -6.95
CA PHE A 49 -4.14 -4.05 -6.87
C PHE A 49 -3.65 -2.61 -6.67
N LYS A 50 -4.34 -1.63 -7.25
CA LYS A 50 -4.04 -0.21 -7.02
C LYS A 50 -4.16 0.11 -5.53
N THR A 51 -5.29 -0.19 -4.91
CA THR A 51 -5.53 0.05 -3.47
C THR A 51 -4.55 -0.75 -2.63
N LEU A 52 -4.23 -2.00 -2.99
CA LEU A 52 -3.18 -2.77 -2.31
C LEU A 52 -1.81 -2.07 -2.36
N ALA A 53 -1.42 -1.50 -3.51
CA ALA A 53 -0.18 -0.76 -3.65
C ALA A 53 -0.19 0.53 -2.83
N ASP A 54 -1.28 1.29 -2.86
CA ASP A 54 -1.46 2.51 -2.07
C ASP A 54 -1.33 2.21 -0.57
N VAL A 55 -1.93 1.11 -0.11
CA VAL A 55 -1.89 0.75 1.31
C VAL A 55 -0.54 0.19 1.72
N LEU A 56 0.10 -0.61 0.88
CA LEU A 56 1.46 -1.08 1.14
C LEU A 56 2.40 0.12 1.33
N ILE A 57 2.30 1.13 0.45
CA ILE A 57 3.09 2.35 0.55
C ILE A 57 2.78 3.11 1.85
N GLN A 58 1.50 3.31 2.16
CA GLN A 58 1.08 4.00 3.38
C GLN A 58 1.57 3.29 4.65
N GLU A 59 1.36 1.97 4.76
CA GLU A 59 1.76 1.18 5.94
C GLU A 59 3.27 1.08 6.07
N MET A 60 4.01 1.00 4.96
CA MET A 60 5.48 1.04 4.95
C MET A 60 6.00 2.36 5.51
N ILE A 61 5.46 3.50 5.07
CA ILE A 61 5.83 4.82 5.60
C ILE A 61 5.51 4.88 7.09
N ARG A 62 4.30 4.48 7.49
CA ARG A 62 3.89 4.46 8.90
C ARG A 62 4.82 3.61 9.75
N HIS A 63 5.13 2.40 9.30
CA HIS A 63 6.00 1.46 9.99
C HIS A 63 7.41 2.04 10.18
N ASP A 64 8.03 2.53 9.12
CA ASP A 64 9.41 3.03 9.17
C ASP A 64 9.53 4.32 10.01
N VAL A 65 8.53 5.19 9.95
CA VAL A 65 8.48 6.40 10.80
C VAL A 65 8.31 6.03 12.27
N CYS A 66 7.33 5.18 12.61
CA CYS A 66 7.08 4.78 14.00
C CYS A 66 8.22 3.92 14.59
N ALA A 67 8.98 3.20 13.76
CA ALA A 67 10.14 2.45 14.22
C ALA A 67 11.27 3.36 14.72
N LYS A 68 11.47 4.54 14.10
CA LYS A 68 12.48 5.52 14.52
C LYS A 68 11.94 6.56 15.53
N PHE A 69 10.65 6.87 15.44
CA PHE A 69 9.96 7.84 16.31
C PHE A 69 8.70 7.22 16.91
N PRO A 70 8.82 6.35 17.94
CA PRO A 70 7.68 5.66 18.56
C PRO A 70 6.60 6.61 19.08
N GLU A 71 6.96 7.84 19.47
CA GLU A 71 6.05 8.89 19.90
C GLU A 71 5.04 9.34 18.82
N LEU A 72 5.31 9.04 17.54
CA LEU A 72 4.39 9.31 16.42
C LEU A 72 3.40 8.17 16.18
N THR A 73 3.47 7.09 16.96
CA THR A 73 2.50 5.99 16.88
C THR A 73 1.09 6.51 17.14
N GLY A 74 0.17 6.27 16.20
CA GLY A 74 -1.20 6.77 16.26
C GLY A 74 -1.42 8.20 15.74
N PHE A 75 -0.35 8.88 15.31
CA PHE A 75 -0.44 10.24 14.74
C PHE A 75 -0.27 10.30 13.23
N ILE A 76 0.11 9.18 12.59
CA ILE A 76 0.24 9.07 11.14
C ILE A 76 -1.08 8.57 10.57
N HIS A 77 -1.76 9.45 9.86
CA HIS A 77 -3.05 9.19 9.21
C HIS A 77 -2.84 9.15 7.69
N GLY A 78 -3.71 8.42 7.00
CA GLY A 78 -3.70 8.34 5.54
C GLY A 78 -5.10 8.04 5.01
N GLU A 79 -5.25 8.09 3.70
CA GLU A 79 -6.52 7.87 3.00
C GLU A 79 -6.99 6.42 3.16
N GLU A 80 -6.06 5.49 3.15
CA GLU A 80 -6.39 4.08 3.00
C GLU A 80 -6.52 3.34 4.33
N SER A 81 -7.46 2.40 4.38
CA SER A 81 -7.61 1.48 5.51
C SER A 81 -6.62 0.33 5.37
N ASN A 82 -5.93 -0.04 6.45
CA ASN A 82 -5.02 -1.18 6.45
C ASN A 82 -5.71 -2.55 6.55
N LYS A 83 -7.03 -2.60 6.35
CA LYS A 83 -7.84 -3.83 6.38
C LYS A 83 -8.18 -4.27 4.97
N PHE A 84 -7.55 -5.34 4.50
CA PHE A 84 -7.88 -6.00 3.22
C PHE A 84 -8.72 -7.24 3.44
N LYS A 85 -9.50 -7.60 2.42
CA LYS A 85 -10.06 -8.94 2.27
C LYS A 85 -9.39 -9.59 1.08
N ASN A 86 -8.91 -10.82 1.23
CA ASN A 86 -8.35 -11.57 0.11
C ASN A 86 -9.45 -12.00 -0.88
N GLY A 87 -9.08 -12.68 -1.97
CA GLY A 87 -10.02 -13.18 -2.98
C GLY A 87 -11.09 -14.16 -2.48
N LEU A 88 -11.01 -14.58 -1.21
CA LEU A 88 -11.97 -15.45 -0.53
C LEU A 88 -12.85 -14.67 0.47
N GLY A 89 -12.74 -13.33 0.50
CA GLY A 89 -13.49 -12.48 1.43
C GLY A 89 -12.99 -12.50 2.87
N LYS A 90 -11.89 -13.20 3.16
CA LYS A 90 -11.32 -13.36 4.50
C LYS A 90 -10.33 -12.25 4.81
N LEU A 91 -10.32 -11.79 6.06
CA LEU A 91 -9.27 -10.90 6.56
C LEU A 91 -7.95 -11.69 6.66
N PRO A 92 -6.79 -11.07 6.39
CA PRO A 92 -5.47 -11.70 6.50
C PRO A 92 -5.17 -12.35 7.86
N GLN A 93 -5.90 -11.99 8.93
CA GLN A 93 -5.70 -12.49 10.29
C GLN A 93 -6.44 -13.81 10.60
N GLU A 94 -7.23 -14.37 9.67
CA GLU A 94 -7.97 -15.63 9.87
C GLU A 94 -7.23 -16.90 9.38
N GLN A 95 -5.91 -16.82 9.15
CA GLN A 95 -5.09 -17.94 8.65
C GLN A 95 -3.90 -18.31 9.55
N LEU A 96 -3.92 -17.89 10.81
CA LEU A 96 -2.99 -18.34 11.85
C LEU A 96 -3.71 -19.22 12.88
#